data_AF-A0A811NAU7-F1
#
_entry.id   AF-A0A811NAU7-F1
#
_cell.length_a   1.000
_cell.length_b   1.000
_cell.length_c   1.000
_cell.angle_alpha   90.00
_cell.angle_beta   90.00
_cell.angle_gamma   90.00
#
_symmetry.space_group_name_H-M   'P 1'
#
loop_
_entity.id
_entity.type
_entity.pdbx_description
1 polymer ?
#
loop_
_entity_poly.entity_id
_entity_poly.type
_entity_poly.pdbx_seq_one_letter_code
_entity_poly.pdbx_strand_id
1 'polypeptide(L)'
;MHRGYYMLDSFRYQFINGQDARDQIMSQSLSPSKVTYFKYFCHLKRKIQIFEQLQKMLDNLRSMILDMEEVVIFLTSYRRSYRQPYSMHILLGNCMFGRQMEVELAINFLLHTQPQGPQELEVMPIVGPGKVGKSTLVAHVCKDERVRDRFFKILWLCDHDFKDDELAFIEECTVKLENLVTNLNKDERLLVVVELVGNPTEDAWNSLYSTSKRCMPRGSKIIVTSRSDKVVRFGTTRAITLKFLTQEAFWYFFKILVFGSVDPDMHPRLVQLAMEIAKMLKGFISGANVISSLLRDNFGIQFWYKVLMFFRGSIQKNISEFGEHPSDRLSLDRPAQLGRVSIPSEEVLVSHQYQYSSQKEIPKIGILDVVFGSIKPLGKFDMLLWRSHIPPYYSYVYACEIRELKIAGAKRKRPMRSGAALC
;
A
#
# COMPACT_ATOMS: atom_id res chain seq x y z
N MET A 1 -17.02 -7.90 -5.77
CA MET A 1 -17.45 -7.40 -4.44
C MET A 1 -17.10 -5.92 -4.20
N HIS A 2 -15.82 -5.52 -4.13
CA HIS A 2 -15.44 -4.15 -3.71
C HIS A 2 -15.99 -3.01 -4.58
N ARG A 3 -16.13 -3.22 -5.89
CA ARG A 3 -16.75 -2.25 -6.82
C ARG A 3 -18.15 -1.84 -6.38
N GLY A 4 -18.98 -2.79 -5.93
CA GLY A 4 -20.34 -2.51 -5.46
C GLY A 4 -20.35 -1.63 -4.22
N TYR A 5 -19.53 -1.95 -3.21
CA TYR A 5 -19.37 -1.11 -2.01
C TYR A 5 -18.85 0.28 -2.33
N TYR A 6 -17.84 0.37 -3.19
CA TYR A 6 -17.29 1.65 -3.61
C TYR A 6 -18.33 2.51 -4.33
N MET A 7 -19.13 1.93 -5.23
CA MET A 7 -20.22 2.65 -5.91
C MET A 7 -21.31 3.09 -4.93
N LEU A 8 -21.72 2.21 -4.00
CA LEU A 8 -22.72 2.53 -2.98
C LEU A 8 -22.26 3.69 -2.09
N ASP A 9 -21.03 3.63 -1.57
CA ASP A 9 -20.45 4.69 -0.75
C ASP A 9 -20.35 5.98 -1.59
N SER A 10 -19.84 5.90 -2.81
CA SER A 10 -19.74 7.07 -3.70
C SER A 10 -21.11 7.73 -3.94
N PHE A 11 -22.17 6.94 -4.13
CA PHE A 11 -23.52 7.44 -4.32
C PHE A 11 -24.09 8.09 -3.05
N ARG A 12 -24.00 7.40 -1.90
CA ARG A 12 -24.48 7.89 -0.60
C ARG A 12 -23.84 9.24 -0.25
N TYR A 13 -22.52 9.36 -0.44
CA TYR A 13 -21.77 10.53 0.01
C TYR A 13 -21.70 11.68 -1.00
N GLN A 14 -22.00 11.44 -2.29
CA GLN A 14 -22.25 12.52 -3.26
C GLN A 14 -23.55 13.30 -2.99
N PHE A 15 -24.56 12.65 -2.39
CA PHE A 15 -25.88 13.25 -2.17
C PHE A 15 -25.88 14.30 -1.04
N ILE A 16 -25.00 14.15 -0.06
CA ILE A 16 -24.92 15.02 1.14
C ILE A 16 -24.42 16.43 0.78
N ASN A 17 -23.53 16.56 -0.22
CA ASN A 17 -23.13 17.86 -0.79
C ASN A 17 -24.32 18.62 -1.42
N GLY A 18 -25.38 17.93 -1.84
CA GLY A 18 -26.55 18.52 -2.49
C GLY A 18 -27.59 19.10 -1.51
N GLN A 19 -27.52 18.74 -0.23
CA GLN A 19 -28.36 19.28 0.85
C GLN A 19 -27.73 20.51 1.50
N ASP A 20 -26.42 20.48 1.80
CA ASP A 20 -25.72 21.63 2.41
C ASP A 20 -25.68 22.88 1.49
N ALA A 21 -25.74 22.72 0.17
CA ALA A 21 -25.88 23.84 -0.77
C ALA A 21 -27.27 24.51 -0.75
N ARG A 22 -28.30 23.84 -0.21
CA ARG A 22 -29.63 24.43 -0.02
C ARG A 22 -29.76 25.11 1.34
N ASP A 23 -29.08 24.58 2.36
CA ASP A 23 -29.23 25.07 3.73
C ASP A 23 -28.36 26.30 4.05
N GLN A 24 -27.45 26.70 3.15
CA GLN A 24 -26.71 27.98 3.22
C GLN A 24 -27.38 29.16 2.49
N ILE A 25 -28.52 28.95 1.80
CA ILE A 25 -29.27 30.02 1.12
C ILE A 25 -30.65 30.12 1.76
N MET A 26 -30.71 30.43 3.05
CA MET A 26 -31.97 30.83 3.68
C MET A 26 -31.78 31.90 4.74
N SER A 27 -31.26 33.05 4.30
CA SER A 27 -31.47 34.33 4.97
C SER A 27 -31.33 35.47 3.98
N GLN A 28 -32.40 35.78 3.26
CA GLN A 28 -32.86 37.15 2.98
C GLN A 28 -34.04 37.10 2.00
N SER A 29 -35.10 37.79 2.42
CA SER A 29 -36.42 37.94 1.81
C SER A 29 -36.40 38.52 0.39
N LEU A 30 -37.36 38.11 -0.45
CA LEU A 30 -38.21 38.96 -1.30
C LEU A 30 -39.40 38.15 -1.86
N SER A 31 -40.55 38.78 -1.92
CA SER A 31 -41.90 38.27 -2.22
C SER A 31 -42.13 37.89 -3.71
N PRO A 32 -43.26 37.23 -4.07
CA PRO A 32 -43.28 36.18 -5.08
C PRO A 32 -43.67 36.67 -6.49
N SER A 33 -43.02 36.14 -7.52
CA SER A 33 -43.60 36.11 -8.87
C SER A 33 -43.16 34.89 -9.69
N LYS A 34 -44.17 34.12 -10.07
CA LYS A 34 -44.33 33.13 -11.15
C LYS A 34 -43.07 32.77 -11.97
N VAL A 35 -42.42 31.63 -11.67
CA VAL A 35 -41.83 30.71 -12.67
C VAL A 35 -41.81 29.27 -12.13
N THR A 36 -42.95 28.59 -12.13
CA THR A 36 -43.11 27.24 -11.54
C THR A 36 -43.07 26.09 -12.55
N TYR A 37 -42.50 26.27 -13.75
CA TYR A 37 -42.48 25.19 -14.76
C TYR A 37 -41.08 24.71 -15.19
N PHE A 38 -40.01 25.49 -14.99
CA PHE A 38 -38.66 25.11 -15.41
C PHE A 38 -37.81 24.37 -14.35
N LYS A 39 -38.18 24.43 -13.06
CA LYS A 39 -37.49 23.67 -11.99
C LYS A 39 -37.85 22.18 -11.96
N TYR A 40 -39.02 21.80 -12.49
CA TYR A 40 -39.45 20.40 -12.56
C TYR A 40 -38.73 19.61 -13.66
N PHE A 41 -38.40 20.23 -14.80
CA PHE A 41 -37.74 19.55 -15.92
C PHE A 41 -36.26 19.20 -15.63
N CYS A 42 -35.55 20.05 -14.90
CA CYS A 42 -34.15 19.77 -14.51
C CYS A 42 -34.04 18.66 -13.45
N HIS A 43 -35.05 18.51 -12.58
CA HIS A 43 -35.08 17.43 -11.60
C HIS A 43 -35.45 16.06 -12.22
N LEU A 44 -36.28 16.04 -13.27
CA LEU A 44 -36.60 14.80 -14.00
C LEU A 44 -35.40 14.27 -14.80
N LYS A 45 -34.66 15.13 -15.50
CA LYS A 45 -33.46 14.71 -16.27
C LYS A 45 -32.40 14.03 -15.39
N ARG A 46 -32.18 14.55 -14.17
CA ARG A 46 -31.26 13.95 -13.19
C ARG A 46 -31.78 12.60 -12.65
N LYS A 47 -33.09 12.44 -12.45
CA LYS A 47 -33.70 11.17 -12.03
C LYS A 47 -33.62 10.10 -13.11
N ILE A 48 -33.87 10.46 -14.37
CA ILE A 48 -33.80 9.55 -15.53
C ILE A 48 -32.36 9.03 -15.70
N GLN A 49 -31.37 9.92 -15.59
CA GLN A 49 -29.96 9.52 -15.71
C GLN A 49 -29.48 8.58 -14.59
N ILE A 50 -29.99 8.76 -13.36
CA ILE A 50 -29.74 7.84 -12.24
C ILE A 50 -30.44 6.49 -12.47
N PHE A 51 -31.66 6.51 -13.01
CA PHE A 51 -32.41 5.29 -13.31
C PHE A 51 -31.73 4.47 -14.41
N GLU A 52 -31.26 5.10 -15.48
CA GLU A 52 -30.49 4.43 -16.54
C GLU A 52 -29.18 3.81 -16.02
N GLN A 53 -28.48 4.50 -15.10
CA GLN A 53 -27.28 3.96 -14.46
C GLN A 53 -27.61 2.74 -13.57
N LEU A 54 -28.71 2.80 -12.81
CA LEU A 54 -29.17 1.67 -11.98
C LEU A 54 -29.62 0.48 -12.83
N GLN A 55 -30.32 0.73 -13.94
CA GLN A 55 -30.75 -0.31 -14.87
C GLN A 55 -29.54 -1.04 -15.47
N LYS A 56 -28.55 -0.27 -15.95
CA LYS A 56 -27.30 -0.81 -16.48
C LYS A 56 -26.51 -1.60 -15.44
N MET A 57 -26.54 -1.17 -14.17
CA MET A 57 -25.95 -1.94 -13.07
C MET A 57 -26.67 -3.27 -12.84
N LEU A 58 -28.01 -3.26 -12.89
CA LEU A 58 -28.85 -4.46 -12.72
C LEU A 58 -28.61 -5.48 -13.84
N ASP A 59 -28.49 -5.00 -15.08
CA ASP A 59 -28.24 -5.86 -16.24
C ASP A 59 -26.81 -6.43 -16.21
N ASN A 60 -25.82 -5.63 -15.82
CA ASN A 60 -24.47 -6.13 -15.57
C ASN A 60 -24.43 -7.17 -14.45
N LEU A 61 -25.21 -6.99 -13.38
CA LEU A 61 -25.34 -7.95 -12.29
C LEU A 61 -25.99 -9.26 -12.76
N ARG A 62 -27.04 -9.17 -13.58
CA ARG A 62 -27.70 -10.33 -14.18
C ARG A 62 -26.76 -11.11 -15.11
N SER A 63 -26.01 -10.41 -15.95
CA SER A 63 -24.98 -11.03 -16.81
C SER A 63 -23.91 -11.75 -15.97
N MET A 64 -23.41 -11.10 -14.91
CA MET A 64 -22.41 -11.70 -14.02
C MET A 64 -22.93 -12.93 -13.27
N ILE A 65 -24.23 -12.99 -12.99
CA ILE A 65 -24.88 -14.16 -12.35
C ILE A 65 -24.98 -15.32 -13.35
N LEU A 66 -25.26 -15.04 -14.62
CA LEU A 66 -25.35 -16.06 -15.67
C LEU A 66 -23.98 -16.70 -16.00
N ASP A 67 -22.88 -15.95 -15.86
CA ASP A 67 -21.51 -16.45 -16.09
C ASP A 67 -20.89 -17.16 -14.86
N MET A 68 -21.67 -17.49 -13.82
CA MET A 68 -21.13 -18.00 -12.55
C MET A 68 -20.77 -19.49 -12.52
N GLU A 69 -20.92 -20.28 -13.59
CA GLU A 69 -20.63 -21.72 -13.54
C GLU A 69 -19.16 -22.02 -13.14
N GLU A 70 -18.20 -21.28 -13.72
CA GLU A 70 -16.78 -21.37 -13.33
C GLU A 70 -16.53 -20.86 -11.89
N VAL A 71 -17.27 -19.84 -11.47
CA VAL A 71 -17.18 -19.24 -10.13
C VAL A 71 -17.75 -20.19 -9.08
N VAL A 72 -18.79 -20.96 -9.38
CA VAL A 72 -19.39 -21.96 -8.48
C VAL A 72 -18.44 -23.14 -8.29
N ILE A 73 -17.77 -23.61 -9.35
CA ILE A 73 -16.74 -24.65 -9.25
C ILE A 73 -15.52 -24.14 -8.45
N PHE A 74 -15.11 -22.89 -8.65
CA PHE A 74 -14.07 -22.24 -7.86
C PHE A 74 -14.45 -22.04 -6.37
N LEU A 75 -15.70 -21.68 -6.07
CA LEU A 75 -16.18 -21.47 -4.71
C LEU A 75 -16.43 -22.77 -3.92
N THR A 76 -16.70 -23.88 -4.62
CA THR A 76 -16.90 -25.21 -4.02
C THR A 76 -15.58 -25.90 -3.69
N SER A 77 -14.49 -25.55 -4.38
CA SER A 77 -13.14 -26.04 -4.12
C SER A 77 -12.38 -25.26 -3.04
N TYR A 78 -12.83 -24.05 -2.70
CA TYR A 78 -12.23 -23.21 -1.66
C TYR A 78 -12.89 -23.46 -0.29
N ARG A 79 -12.11 -23.78 0.76
CA ARG A 79 -12.65 -23.74 2.12
C ARG A 79 -13.02 -22.30 2.48
N ARG A 80 -14.29 -22.07 2.85
CA ARG A 80 -14.76 -20.79 3.41
C ARG A 80 -14.12 -20.59 4.79
N SER A 81 -12.88 -20.11 4.84
CA SER A 81 -12.08 -20.05 6.07
C SER A 81 -12.34 -18.82 6.96
N TYR A 82 -13.38 -18.01 6.70
CA TYR A 82 -13.69 -16.86 7.56
C TYR A 82 -15.20 -16.79 7.84
N ARG A 83 -15.63 -17.44 8.94
CA ARG A 83 -17.00 -17.38 9.48
C ARG A 83 -17.21 -16.26 10.52
N GLN A 84 -16.25 -15.37 10.72
CA GLN A 84 -16.32 -14.20 11.59
C GLN A 84 -15.94 -12.94 10.81
N PRO A 85 -16.36 -11.72 11.20
CA PRO A 85 -16.39 -10.58 10.28
C PRO A 85 -15.00 -10.34 9.70
N TYR A 86 -14.88 -10.48 8.37
CA TYR A 86 -13.64 -10.43 7.59
C TYR A 86 -12.81 -9.17 7.88
N SER A 87 -13.44 -8.09 8.34
CA SER A 87 -12.80 -6.88 8.86
C SER A 87 -11.86 -7.14 10.05
N MET A 88 -12.20 -8.03 10.97
CA MET A 88 -11.36 -8.37 12.11
C MET A 88 -10.06 -9.05 11.69
N HIS A 89 -10.10 -9.95 10.70
CA HIS A 89 -8.88 -10.61 10.20
C HIS A 89 -7.94 -9.63 9.50
N ILE A 90 -8.49 -8.59 8.86
CA ILE A 90 -7.72 -7.48 8.28
C ILE A 90 -7.07 -6.66 9.38
N LEU A 91 -7.83 -6.26 10.41
CA LEU A 91 -7.33 -5.45 11.53
C LEU A 91 -6.29 -6.18 12.37
N LEU A 92 -6.44 -7.49 12.55
CA LEU A 92 -5.51 -8.33 13.31
C LEU A 92 -4.31 -8.81 12.47
N GLY A 93 -4.27 -8.51 11.17
CA GLY A 93 -3.21 -8.99 10.28
C GLY A 93 -3.16 -10.52 10.17
N ASN A 94 -4.29 -11.20 10.40
CA ASN A 94 -4.39 -12.67 10.33
C ASN A 94 -4.47 -13.16 8.87
N CYS A 95 -4.86 -12.30 7.94
CA CYS A 95 -4.87 -12.60 6.52
C CYS A 95 -4.37 -11.40 5.70
N MET A 96 -3.77 -11.69 4.55
CA MET A 96 -3.43 -10.64 3.59
C MET A 96 -4.67 -10.27 2.76
N PHE A 97 -5.15 -9.04 2.95
CA PHE A 97 -6.35 -8.56 2.25
C PHE A 97 -6.18 -8.57 0.72
N GLY A 98 -7.14 -9.18 0.03
CA GLY A 98 -7.24 -9.14 -1.44
C GLY A 98 -6.17 -9.94 -2.18
N ARG A 99 -5.50 -10.90 -1.49
CA ARG A 99 -4.40 -11.71 -2.03
C ARG A 99 -4.62 -13.22 -1.92
N GLN A 100 -5.87 -13.63 -1.70
CA GLN A 100 -6.22 -15.02 -1.47
C GLN A 100 -5.78 -15.96 -2.60
N MET A 101 -5.91 -15.51 -3.86
CA MET A 101 -5.49 -16.30 -5.02
C MET A 101 -3.96 -16.44 -5.06
N GLU A 102 -3.23 -15.34 -4.91
CA GLU A 102 -1.77 -15.36 -4.95
C GLU A 102 -1.17 -16.16 -3.77
N VAL A 103 -1.80 -16.12 -2.58
CA VAL A 103 -1.42 -16.95 -1.43
C VAL A 103 -1.62 -18.45 -1.74
N GLU A 104 -2.78 -18.86 -2.25
CA GLU A 104 -3.01 -20.28 -2.57
C GLU A 104 -2.16 -20.78 -3.74
N LEU A 105 -1.89 -19.94 -4.75
CA LEU A 105 -0.95 -20.30 -5.81
C LEU A 105 0.43 -20.62 -5.24
N ALA A 106 0.91 -19.80 -4.31
CA ALA A 106 2.18 -20.04 -3.65
C ALA A 106 2.15 -21.29 -2.76
N ILE A 107 1.08 -21.53 -2.01
CA ILE A 107 0.93 -22.73 -1.19
C ILE A 107 0.89 -23.99 -2.06
N ASN A 108 0.12 -23.98 -3.14
CA ASN A 108 0.04 -25.11 -4.08
C ASN A 108 1.40 -25.42 -4.70
N PHE A 109 2.15 -24.39 -5.09
CA PHE A 109 3.54 -24.56 -5.51
C PHE A 109 4.37 -25.24 -4.42
N LEU A 110 4.29 -24.80 -3.17
CA LEU A 110 5.08 -25.34 -2.06
C LEU A 110 4.72 -26.80 -1.70
N LEU A 111 3.45 -27.16 -1.80
CA LEU A 111 2.96 -28.51 -1.49
C LEU A 111 3.11 -29.50 -2.65
N HIS A 112 3.30 -29.01 -3.88
CA HIS A 112 3.50 -29.85 -5.04
C HIS A 112 4.71 -30.78 -4.84
N THR A 113 4.53 -32.07 -5.17
CA THR A 113 5.58 -33.08 -5.12
C THR A 113 5.82 -33.58 -6.53
N GLN A 114 7.05 -33.45 -7.03
CA GLN A 114 7.38 -33.92 -8.36
C GLN A 114 7.39 -35.47 -8.44
N PRO A 115 7.07 -36.06 -9.60
CA PRO A 115 7.22 -37.50 -9.85
C PRO A 115 8.68 -37.94 -9.75
N GLN A 116 8.92 -39.25 -9.62
CA GLN A 116 10.28 -39.78 -9.53
C GLN A 116 11.08 -39.55 -10.83
N GLY A 117 12.10 -38.71 -10.75
CA GLY A 117 13.03 -38.34 -11.82
C GLY A 117 14.19 -37.48 -11.29
N PRO A 118 15.15 -37.05 -12.13
CA PRO A 118 16.20 -36.12 -11.72
C PRO A 118 15.55 -34.78 -11.33
N GLN A 119 15.45 -34.54 -10.02
CA GLN A 119 14.70 -33.41 -9.48
C GLN A 119 15.53 -32.12 -9.61
N GLU A 120 15.05 -31.19 -10.41
CA GLU A 120 15.55 -29.81 -10.40
C GLU A 120 15.06 -29.09 -9.15
N LEU A 121 15.83 -28.10 -8.69
CA LEU A 121 15.46 -27.29 -7.54
C LEU A 121 14.37 -26.31 -7.97
N GLU A 122 13.19 -26.40 -7.36
CA GLU A 122 12.06 -25.56 -7.78
C GLU A 122 12.17 -24.13 -7.23
N VAL A 123 12.00 -23.15 -8.11
CA VAL A 123 12.10 -21.72 -7.83
C VAL A 123 10.84 -21.01 -8.28
N MET A 124 10.16 -20.32 -7.35
CA MET A 124 9.00 -19.49 -7.64
C MET A 124 9.32 -17.99 -7.51
N PRO A 125 9.31 -17.24 -8.61
CA PRO A 125 9.45 -15.79 -8.57
C PRO A 125 8.14 -15.12 -8.15
N ILE A 126 8.24 -14.11 -7.29
CA ILE A 126 7.17 -13.19 -6.93
C ILE A 126 7.65 -11.77 -7.23
N VAL A 127 7.05 -11.14 -8.23
CA VAL A 127 7.47 -9.84 -8.76
C VAL A 127 6.38 -8.80 -8.61
N GLY A 128 6.74 -7.52 -8.68
CA GLY A 128 5.79 -6.42 -8.61
C GLY A 128 6.39 -5.17 -7.95
N PRO A 129 5.66 -4.05 -7.90
CA PRO A 129 6.20 -2.77 -7.42
C PRO A 129 6.77 -2.80 -6.00
N GLY A 130 7.57 -1.78 -5.68
CA GLY A 130 8.03 -1.52 -4.32
C GLY A 130 6.86 -1.40 -3.34
N LYS A 131 7.00 -2.01 -2.15
CA LYS A 131 6.02 -1.93 -1.04
C LYS A 131 4.60 -2.42 -1.38
N VAL A 132 4.42 -3.21 -2.45
CA VAL A 132 3.12 -3.83 -2.82
C VAL A 132 2.71 -5.00 -1.91
N GLY A 133 3.62 -5.49 -1.05
CA GLY A 133 3.35 -6.55 -0.08
C GLY A 133 3.89 -7.95 -0.42
N LYS A 134 4.92 -8.07 -1.29
CA LYS A 134 5.51 -9.37 -1.65
C LYS A 134 6.02 -10.16 -0.44
N SER A 135 6.86 -9.53 0.39
CA SER A 135 7.37 -10.10 1.64
C SER A 135 6.25 -10.54 2.57
N THR A 136 5.20 -9.71 2.68
CA THR A 136 4.02 -10.01 3.49
C THR A 136 3.27 -11.23 2.96
N LEU A 137 3.11 -11.35 1.64
CA LEU A 137 2.48 -12.52 1.03
C LEU A 137 3.24 -13.79 1.39
N VAL A 138 4.57 -13.80 1.20
CA VAL A 138 5.41 -14.96 1.54
C VAL A 138 5.32 -15.27 3.02
N ALA A 139 5.35 -14.26 3.89
CA ALA A 139 5.23 -14.47 5.32
C ALA A 139 3.86 -15.06 5.73
N HIS A 140 2.77 -14.74 5.03
CA HIS A 140 1.48 -15.39 5.23
C HIS A 140 1.46 -16.83 4.73
N VAL A 141 2.07 -17.11 3.56
CA VAL A 141 2.22 -18.47 3.03
C VAL A 141 3.01 -19.35 4.00
N CYS A 142 4.12 -18.85 4.54
CA CYS A 142 4.97 -19.55 5.51
C CYS A 142 4.28 -19.80 6.86
N LYS A 143 3.20 -19.07 7.17
CA LYS A 143 2.39 -19.29 8.38
C LYS A 143 1.30 -20.34 8.20
N ASP A 144 0.97 -20.72 6.96
CA ASP A 144 0.00 -21.78 6.70
C ASP A 144 0.52 -23.10 7.27
N GLU A 145 -0.33 -23.80 8.03
CA GLU A 145 0.08 -25.02 8.74
C GLU A 145 0.56 -26.09 7.77
N ARG A 146 -0.06 -26.21 6.59
CA ARG A 146 0.37 -27.19 5.56
C ARG A 146 1.80 -26.92 5.11
N VAL A 147 2.17 -25.65 4.99
CA VAL A 147 3.53 -25.23 4.60
C VAL A 147 4.50 -25.44 5.76
N ARG A 148 4.11 -25.05 6.98
CA ARG A 148 4.94 -25.20 8.18
C ARG A 148 5.26 -26.67 8.48
N ASP A 149 4.30 -27.57 8.27
CA ASP A 149 4.48 -29.00 8.51
C ASP A 149 5.28 -29.69 7.39
N ARG A 150 5.42 -29.02 6.22
CA ARG A 150 6.13 -29.55 5.05
C ARG A 150 7.63 -29.30 5.07
N PHE A 151 8.06 -28.17 5.63
CA PHE A 151 9.45 -27.73 5.65
C PHE A 151 9.99 -27.70 7.08
N PHE A 152 11.12 -28.35 7.30
CA PHE A 152 11.82 -28.37 8.58
C PHE A 152 12.23 -26.95 9.01
N LYS A 153 12.69 -26.13 8.07
CA LYS A 153 13.12 -24.76 8.33
C LYS A 153 12.85 -23.83 7.16
N ILE A 154 12.50 -22.59 7.49
CA ILE A 154 12.31 -21.49 6.55
C ILE A 154 13.42 -20.47 6.77
N LEU A 155 14.24 -20.23 5.75
CA LEU A 155 15.36 -19.29 5.79
C LEU A 155 15.02 -18.03 5.01
N TRP A 156 15.22 -16.86 5.60
CA TRP A 156 15.06 -15.56 4.94
C TRP A 156 16.44 -14.97 4.65
N LEU A 157 16.71 -14.73 3.37
CA LEU A 157 17.93 -14.11 2.86
C LEU A 157 17.55 -12.75 2.27
N CYS A 158 17.97 -11.68 2.91
CA CYS A 158 17.56 -10.31 2.54
C CYS A 158 18.78 -9.50 2.10
N ASP A 159 18.69 -8.91 0.91
CA ASP A 159 19.73 -8.10 0.28
C ASP A 159 20.05 -6.80 1.06
N HIS A 160 19.13 -6.36 1.93
CA HIS A 160 19.28 -5.13 2.73
C HIS A 160 20.51 -5.07 3.64
N ASP A 161 21.12 -6.20 3.99
CA ASP A 161 22.33 -6.22 4.81
C ASP A 161 23.61 -5.93 3.98
N PHE A 162 23.54 -5.94 2.65
CA PHE A 162 24.65 -5.74 1.71
C PHE A 162 24.35 -4.51 0.86
N LYS A 163 24.92 -3.37 1.24
CA LYS A 163 24.72 -2.12 0.51
C LYS A 163 25.38 -2.20 -0.86
N ASP A 164 24.57 -2.28 -1.91
CA ASP A 164 24.95 -2.14 -3.33
C ASP A 164 25.99 -3.15 -3.87
N ASP A 165 26.24 -4.26 -3.16
CA ASP A 165 27.11 -5.33 -3.61
C ASP A 165 26.32 -6.64 -3.71
N GLU A 166 25.68 -6.81 -4.87
CA GLU A 166 24.87 -7.99 -5.18
C GLU A 166 25.71 -9.28 -5.19
N LEU A 167 27.00 -9.20 -5.50
CA LEU A 167 27.90 -10.35 -5.46
C LEU A 167 28.20 -10.75 -4.02
N ALA A 168 28.55 -9.79 -3.16
CA ALA A 168 28.77 -10.04 -1.74
C ALA A 168 27.52 -10.61 -1.05
N PHE A 169 26.32 -10.11 -1.39
CA PHE A 169 25.07 -10.68 -0.89
C PHE A 169 24.93 -12.16 -1.27
N ILE A 170 25.17 -12.48 -2.54
CA ILE A 170 25.05 -13.85 -3.03
C ILE A 170 26.10 -14.77 -2.41
N GLU A 171 27.33 -14.31 -2.26
CA GLU A 171 28.40 -15.05 -1.55
C GLU A 171 28.05 -15.29 -0.07
N GLU A 172 27.47 -14.31 0.62
CA GLU A 172 27.03 -14.55 1.99
C GLU A 172 25.83 -15.52 2.04
N CYS A 173 24.92 -15.45 1.07
CA CYS A 173 23.82 -16.39 0.95
C CYS A 173 24.33 -17.83 0.77
N THR A 174 25.32 -18.05 -0.09
CA THR A 174 25.91 -19.37 -0.29
C THR A 174 26.58 -19.87 0.98
N VAL A 175 27.38 -19.05 1.66
CA VAL A 175 28.03 -19.40 2.93
C VAL A 175 27.00 -19.74 4.02
N LYS A 176 25.93 -18.94 4.16
CA LYS A 176 24.85 -19.21 5.12
C LYS A 176 24.16 -20.54 4.84
N LEU A 177 23.87 -20.82 3.57
CA LEU A 177 23.23 -22.07 3.15
C LEU A 177 24.13 -23.28 3.40
N GLU A 178 25.41 -23.19 3.06
CA GLU A 178 26.37 -24.27 3.29
C GLU A 178 26.51 -24.59 4.78
N ASN A 179 26.72 -23.56 5.61
CA ASN A 179 26.84 -23.74 7.06
C ASN A 179 25.58 -24.37 7.68
N LEU A 180 24.39 -23.97 7.21
CA LEU A 180 23.13 -24.51 7.69
C LEU A 180 22.92 -25.98 7.33
N VAL A 181 23.40 -26.39 6.15
CA VAL A 181 23.18 -27.73 5.61
C VAL A 181 24.09 -28.78 6.23
N THR A 182 25.26 -28.40 6.77
CA THR A 182 26.24 -29.35 7.33
C THR A 182 25.67 -30.35 8.35
N ASN A 183 24.56 -30.01 9.02
CA ASN A 183 23.94 -30.83 10.05
C ASN A 183 22.52 -31.32 9.69
N LEU A 184 22.07 -31.20 8.44
CA LEU A 184 20.70 -31.57 8.05
C LEU A 184 20.61 -33.02 7.56
N ASN A 185 19.56 -33.71 7.99
CA ASN A 185 19.20 -35.03 7.47
C ASN A 185 18.58 -34.93 6.07
N LYS A 186 18.60 -36.05 5.32
CA LYS A 186 18.07 -36.12 3.94
C LYS A 186 16.57 -35.79 3.83
N ASP A 187 15.81 -35.94 4.91
CA ASP A 187 14.36 -35.69 4.95
C ASP A 187 14.00 -34.27 5.45
N GLU A 188 14.99 -33.47 5.88
CA GLU A 188 14.77 -32.14 6.47
C GLU A 188 14.69 -31.04 5.40
N ARG A 189 13.53 -30.99 4.72
CA ARG A 189 13.28 -30.04 3.63
C ARG A 189 13.40 -28.59 4.08
N LEU A 190 14.05 -27.77 3.26
CA LEU A 190 14.21 -26.34 3.47
C LEU A 190 13.32 -25.53 2.53
N LEU A 191 12.81 -24.41 3.03
CA LEU A 191 12.29 -23.33 2.20
C LEU A 191 13.21 -22.12 2.32
N VAL A 192 13.78 -21.68 1.21
CA VAL A 192 14.63 -20.49 1.18
C VAL A 192 13.86 -19.35 0.52
N VAL A 193 13.72 -18.23 1.23
CA VAL A 193 13.09 -17.00 0.75
C VAL A 193 14.19 -15.98 0.51
N VAL A 194 14.39 -15.59 -0.75
CA VAL A 194 15.37 -14.58 -1.17
C VAL A 194 14.65 -13.27 -1.49
N GLU A 195 14.91 -12.22 -0.72
CA GLU A 195 14.37 -10.88 -0.93
C GLU A 195 15.40 -9.99 -1.63
N LEU A 196 15.21 -9.78 -2.93
CA LEU A 196 16.11 -8.98 -3.77
C LEU A 196 15.65 -7.52 -3.81
N VAL A 197 16.58 -6.61 -3.53
CA VAL A 197 16.42 -5.18 -3.80
C VAL A 197 16.97 -4.88 -5.19
N GLY A 198 18.14 -5.45 -5.51
CA GLY A 198 18.81 -5.34 -6.80
C GLY A 198 18.36 -6.33 -7.88
N ASN A 199 19.15 -6.39 -8.95
CA ASN A 199 18.97 -7.25 -10.11
C ASN A 199 20.22 -8.12 -10.33
N PRO A 200 20.30 -9.29 -9.68
CA PRO A 200 21.49 -10.13 -9.79
C PRO A 200 21.79 -10.50 -11.24
N THR A 201 23.08 -10.54 -11.57
CA THR A 201 23.57 -11.08 -12.84
C THR A 201 23.19 -12.56 -12.96
N GLU A 202 23.17 -13.08 -14.19
CA GLU A 202 22.87 -14.51 -14.40
C GLU A 202 23.92 -15.39 -13.72
N ASP A 203 25.20 -15.01 -13.76
CA ASP A 203 26.29 -15.75 -13.11
C ASP A 203 26.13 -15.79 -11.60
N ALA A 204 25.78 -14.65 -10.98
CA ALA A 204 25.53 -14.59 -9.53
C ALA A 204 24.34 -15.48 -9.15
N TRP A 205 23.23 -15.38 -9.88
CA TRP A 205 22.08 -16.25 -9.65
C TRP A 205 22.43 -17.74 -9.84
N ASN A 206 23.15 -18.08 -10.90
CA ASN A 206 23.54 -19.46 -11.21
C ASN A 206 24.46 -20.03 -10.12
N SER A 207 25.34 -19.22 -9.55
CA SER A 207 26.18 -19.59 -8.39
C SER A 207 25.33 -19.94 -7.17
N LEU A 208 24.36 -19.08 -6.81
CA LEU A 208 23.43 -19.34 -5.70
C LEU A 208 22.59 -20.60 -5.97
N TYR A 209 22.04 -20.72 -7.18
CA TYR A 209 21.18 -21.83 -7.57
C TYR A 209 21.93 -23.16 -7.56
N SER A 210 23.14 -23.21 -8.12
CA SER A 210 23.96 -24.43 -8.15
C SER A 210 24.38 -24.87 -6.76
N THR A 211 24.79 -23.93 -5.90
CA THR A 211 25.10 -24.20 -4.49
C THR A 211 23.87 -24.71 -3.75
N SER A 212 22.72 -24.04 -3.93
CA SER A 212 21.45 -24.44 -3.33
C SER A 212 21.05 -25.86 -3.77
N LYS A 213 21.18 -26.18 -5.07
CA LYS A 213 20.87 -27.50 -5.62
C LYS A 213 21.80 -28.59 -5.08
N ARG A 214 23.07 -28.27 -4.82
CA ARG A 214 24.05 -29.20 -4.25
C ARG A 214 23.78 -29.48 -2.78
N CYS A 215 23.45 -28.45 -2.01
CA CYS A 215 23.42 -28.50 -0.55
C CYS A 215 22.01 -28.81 -0.01
N MET A 216 20.94 -28.30 -0.62
CA MET A 216 19.60 -28.42 -0.04
C MET A 216 19.04 -29.86 -0.16
N PRO A 217 18.42 -30.41 0.90
CA PRO A 217 17.77 -31.72 0.84
C PRO A 217 16.69 -31.81 -0.24
N ARG A 218 16.40 -33.02 -0.72
CA ARG A 218 15.40 -33.23 -1.78
C ARG A 218 14.01 -32.75 -1.36
N GLY A 219 13.31 -32.11 -2.29
CA GLY A 219 11.99 -31.51 -2.03
C GLY A 219 12.04 -30.14 -1.35
N SER A 220 13.23 -29.59 -1.09
CA SER A 220 13.40 -28.18 -0.72
C SER A 220 13.05 -27.26 -1.89
N LYS A 221 12.64 -26.02 -1.60
CA LYS A 221 12.21 -25.05 -2.63
C LYS A 221 12.74 -23.64 -2.34
N ILE A 222 12.78 -22.81 -3.38
CA ILE A 222 13.13 -21.39 -3.29
C ILE A 222 11.93 -20.53 -3.68
N ILE A 223 11.69 -19.47 -2.90
CA ILE A 223 10.87 -18.33 -3.31
C ILE A 223 11.78 -17.13 -3.47
N VAL A 224 11.70 -16.45 -4.60
CA VAL A 224 12.44 -15.21 -4.84
C VAL A 224 11.46 -14.06 -4.95
N THR A 225 11.66 -13.00 -4.19
CA THR A 225 10.87 -11.77 -4.31
C THR A 225 11.70 -10.64 -4.90
N SER A 226 11.16 -9.89 -5.86
CA SER A 226 11.88 -8.75 -6.46
C SER A 226 10.94 -7.64 -6.93
N ARG A 227 11.48 -6.43 -7.08
CA ARG A 227 10.80 -5.31 -7.76
C ARG A 227 10.88 -5.40 -9.28
N SER A 228 11.78 -6.22 -9.81
CA SER A 228 12.09 -6.29 -11.23
C SER A 228 11.60 -7.57 -11.86
N ASP A 229 10.96 -7.44 -13.01
CA ASP A 229 10.49 -8.59 -13.80
C ASP A 229 11.66 -9.37 -14.44
N LYS A 230 12.88 -8.85 -14.41
CA LYS A 230 14.07 -9.59 -14.89
C LYS A 230 14.29 -10.90 -14.12
N VAL A 231 13.86 -10.96 -12.87
CA VAL A 231 14.02 -12.14 -12.00
C VAL A 231 13.05 -13.27 -12.39
N VAL A 232 12.05 -13.00 -13.23
CA VAL A 232 11.12 -14.03 -13.73
C VAL A 232 11.85 -15.16 -14.46
N ARG A 233 12.91 -14.85 -15.22
CA ARG A 233 13.70 -15.83 -15.98
C ARG A 233 14.43 -16.86 -15.10
N PHE A 234 14.58 -16.55 -13.82
CA PHE A 234 15.24 -17.42 -12.83
C PHE A 234 14.28 -18.43 -12.20
N GLY A 235 12.98 -18.32 -12.49
CA GLY A 235 11.97 -19.23 -12.00
C GLY A 235 11.90 -20.53 -12.79
N THR A 236 11.60 -21.63 -12.08
CA THR A 236 11.22 -22.91 -12.69
C THR A 236 9.70 -23.04 -12.85
N THR A 237 8.94 -22.05 -12.36
CA THR A 237 7.49 -21.95 -12.49
C THR A 237 7.09 -20.54 -12.92
N ARG A 238 5.84 -20.39 -13.33
CA ARG A 238 5.25 -19.09 -13.67
C ARG A 238 5.31 -18.16 -12.46
N ALA A 239 5.82 -16.95 -12.68
CA ALA A 239 5.90 -15.93 -11.64
C ALA A 239 4.52 -15.47 -11.16
N ILE A 240 4.43 -15.18 -9.85
CA ILE A 240 3.30 -14.47 -9.25
C ILE A 240 3.57 -12.97 -9.35
N THR A 241 2.75 -12.23 -10.09
CA THR A 241 2.88 -10.78 -10.23
C THR A 241 1.90 -10.04 -9.33
N LEU A 242 2.41 -9.34 -8.32
CA LEU A 242 1.61 -8.48 -7.45
C LEU A 242 1.50 -7.06 -8.02
N LYS A 243 0.27 -6.61 -8.23
CA LYS A 243 -0.07 -5.22 -8.59
C LYS A 243 -0.68 -4.50 -7.39
N PHE A 244 -0.60 -3.17 -7.30
CA PHE A 244 -1.33 -2.44 -6.26
C PHE A 244 -2.83 -2.80 -6.25
N LEU A 245 -3.46 -2.72 -5.07
CA LEU A 245 -4.90 -2.94 -4.95
C LEU A 245 -5.64 -1.95 -5.85
N THR A 246 -6.73 -2.42 -6.46
CA THR A 246 -7.64 -1.54 -7.19
C THR A 246 -8.18 -0.47 -6.24
N GLN A 247 -8.55 0.69 -6.77
CA GLN A 247 -9.05 1.81 -5.96
C GLN A 247 -10.22 1.40 -5.07
N GLU A 248 -11.10 0.53 -5.57
CA GLU A 248 -12.27 0.06 -4.85
C GLU A 248 -11.89 -0.91 -3.73
N ALA A 249 -10.96 -1.83 -3.99
CA ALA A 249 -10.46 -2.75 -2.97
C ALA A 249 -9.66 -1.99 -1.90
N PHE A 250 -8.83 -1.04 -2.32
CA PHE A 250 -8.06 -0.19 -1.41
C PHE A 250 -8.96 0.71 -0.57
N TRP A 251 -10.03 1.27 -1.14
CA TRP A 251 -11.03 2.00 -0.37
C TRP A 251 -11.65 1.13 0.72
N TYR A 252 -12.08 -0.08 0.36
CA TYR A 252 -12.66 -1.01 1.34
C TYR A 252 -11.68 -1.30 2.48
N PHE A 253 -10.41 -1.57 2.14
CA PHE A 253 -9.34 -1.79 3.10
C PHE A 253 -9.13 -0.56 4.00
N PHE A 254 -8.97 0.62 3.42
CA PHE A 254 -8.73 1.86 4.15
C PHE A 254 -9.90 2.25 5.04
N LYS A 255 -11.14 2.06 4.58
CA LYS A 255 -12.36 2.30 5.37
C LYS A 255 -12.35 1.45 6.64
N ILE A 256 -12.01 0.16 6.54
CA ILE A 256 -11.89 -0.71 7.71
C ILE A 256 -10.79 -0.22 8.65
N LEU A 257 -9.63 0.17 8.12
CA LEU A 257 -8.54 0.64 8.96
C LEU A 257 -8.90 1.93 9.71
N VAL A 258 -9.45 2.93 9.02
CA VAL A 258 -9.65 4.27 9.61
C VAL A 258 -10.84 4.34 10.55
N PHE A 259 -11.88 3.53 10.33
CA PHE A 259 -13.05 3.50 11.24
C PHE A 259 -12.92 2.43 12.33
N GLY A 260 -12.15 1.36 12.11
CA GLY A 260 -12.00 0.29 13.09
C GLY A 260 -13.34 -0.33 13.46
N SER A 261 -13.75 -0.20 14.73
CA SER A 261 -15.05 -0.63 15.24
C SER A 261 -16.15 0.43 15.16
N VAL A 262 -15.82 1.67 14.81
CA VAL A 262 -16.79 2.77 14.66
C VAL A 262 -17.61 2.53 13.40
N ASP A 263 -18.94 2.71 13.50
CA ASP A 263 -19.83 2.63 12.34
C ASP A 263 -19.62 3.83 11.40
N PRO A 264 -19.12 3.64 10.16
CA PRO A 264 -18.93 4.74 9.22
C PRO A 264 -20.22 5.45 8.83
N ASP A 265 -21.37 4.77 8.87
CA ASP A 265 -22.66 5.35 8.46
C ASP A 265 -23.11 6.46 9.44
N MET A 266 -22.59 6.47 10.68
CA MET A 266 -22.79 7.54 11.66
C MET A 266 -21.94 8.79 11.40
N HIS A 267 -20.95 8.69 10.51
CA HIS A 267 -19.97 9.76 10.24
C HIS A 267 -19.84 10.10 8.75
N PRO A 268 -20.93 10.44 8.05
CA PRO A 268 -20.94 10.55 6.59
C PRO A 268 -19.93 11.54 6.01
N ARG A 269 -19.73 12.69 6.68
CA ARG A 269 -18.74 13.70 6.26
C ARG A 269 -17.31 13.19 6.40
N LEU A 270 -17.01 12.38 7.44
CA LEU A 270 -15.69 11.76 7.59
C LEU A 270 -15.45 10.69 6.53
N VAL A 271 -16.48 9.91 6.18
CA VAL A 271 -16.36 8.89 5.12
C VAL A 271 -16.00 9.53 3.78
N GLN A 272 -16.60 10.68 3.45
CA GLN A 272 -16.26 11.45 2.25
C GLN A 272 -14.78 11.89 2.25
N LEU A 273 -14.29 12.45 3.37
CA LEU A 273 -12.89 12.86 3.48
C LEU A 273 -11.95 11.66 3.39
N ALA A 274 -12.25 10.54 4.08
CA ALA A 274 -11.46 9.32 3.98
C ALA A 274 -11.42 8.77 2.55
N MET A 275 -12.51 8.85 1.79
CA MET A 275 -12.53 8.38 0.41
C MET A 275 -11.59 9.23 -0.48
N GLU A 276 -11.56 10.54 -0.29
CA GLU A 276 -10.61 11.43 -1.00
C GLU A 276 -9.15 11.14 -0.59
N ILE A 277 -8.90 10.90 0.69
CA ILE A 277 -7.57 10.48 1.19
C ILE A 277 -7.15 9.15 0.55
N ALA A 278 -8.06 8.17 0.49
CA ALA A 278 -7.78 6.86 -0.10
C ALA A 278 -7.38 6.95 -1.58
N LYS A 279 -8.04 7.82 -2.36
CA LYS A 279 -7.69 8.09 -3.77
C LYS A 279 -6.26 8.61 -3.89
N MET A 280 -5.88 9.56 -3.04
CA MET A 280 -4.54 10.16 -3.05
C MET A 280 -3.44 9.18 -2.61
N LEU A 281 -3.75 8.21 -1.75
CA LEU A 281 -2.79 7.19 -1.33
C LEU A 281 -2.46 6.16 -2.42
N LYS A 282 -3.21 6.10 -3.54
CA LYS A 282 -2.92 5.25 -4.72
C LYS A 282 -2.57 3.79 -4.40
N GLY A 283 -3.23 3.17 -3.41
CA GLY A 283 -2.98 1.77 -3.08
C GLY A 283 -1.78 1.51 -2.14
N PHE A 284 -1.14 2.56 -1.62
CA PHE A 284 0.04 2.45 -0.76
C PHE A 284 -0.33 2.00 0.66
N ILE A 285 -0.10 0.72 0.96
CA ILE A 285 -0.56 0.06 2.20
C ILE A 285 0.09 0.65 3.46
N SER A 286 1.39 0.95 3.43
CA SER A 286 2.05 1.58 4.59
C SER A 286 1.47 2.98 4.87
N GLY A 287 1.20 3.75 3.81
CA GLY A 287 0.52 5.05 3.92
C GLY A 287 -0.88 4.91 4.51
N ALA A 288 -1.66 3.92 4.09
CA ALA A 288 -2.97 3.62 4.67
C ALA A 288 -2.89 3.35 6.18
N ASN A 289 -1.90 2.58 6.65
CA ASN A 289 -1.72 2.29 8.06
C ASN A 289 -1.31 3.52 8.88
N VAL A 290 -0.37 4.33 8.39
CA VAL A 290 0.06 5.57 9.08
C VAL A 290 -1.10 6.55 9.20
N ILE A 291 -1.83 6.79 8.10
CA ILE A 291 -2.90 7.79 8.08
C ILE A 291 -4.14 7.31 8.83
N SER A 292 -4.49 6.03 8.73
CA SER A 292 -5.59 5.49 9.54
C SER A 292 -5.29 5.58 11.04
N SER A 293 -4.04 5.31 11.46
CA SER A 293 -3.65 5.50 12.86
C SER A 293 -3.85 6.94 13.31
N LEU A 294 -3.33 7.91 12.54
CA LEU A 294 -3.47 9.34 12.85
C LEU A 294 -4.92 9.79 12.94
N LEU A 295 -5.77 9.36 12.01
CA LEU A 295 -7.16 9.80 11.94
C LEU A 295 -8.04 9.15 13.01
N ARG A 296 -7.71 7.92 13.45
CA ARG A 296 -8.43 7.23 14.53
C ARG A 296 -8.30 7.94 15.88
N ASP A 297 -7.18 8.62 16.11
CA ASP A 297 -6.93 9.33 17.36
C ASP A 297 -7.79 10.61 17.50
N ASN A 298 -8.40 11.09 16.40
CA ASN A 298 -9.21 12.30 16.42
C ASN A 298 -10.29 12.30 15.32
N PHE A 299 -11.54 12.04 15.70
CA PHE A 299 -12.72 12.05 14.82
C PHE A 299 -13.32 13.45 14.56
N GLY A 300 -12.60 14.51 14.91
CA GLY A 300 -13.01 15.88 14.61
C GLY A 300 -12.96 16.19 13.12
N ILE A 301 -14.07 16.66 12.55
CA ILE A 301 -14.19 16.98 11.11
C ILE A 301 -13.12 17.97 10.63
N GLN A 302 -12.79 18.98 11.44
CA GLN A 302 -11.77 19.97 11.12
C GLN A 302 -10.37 19.37 11.07
N PHE A 303 -10.09 18.39 11.94
CA PHE A 303 -8.82 17.67 11.94
C PHE A 303 -8.65 16.84 10.67
N TRP A 304 -9.69 16.08 10.29
CA TRP A 304 -9.68 15.30 9.05
C TRP A 304 -9.52 16.18 7.81
N TYR A 305 -10.20 17.33 7.78
CA TYR A 305 -10.04 18.30 6.70
C TYR A 305 -8.61 18.84 6.64
N LYS A 306 -7.99 19.16 7.78
CA LYS A 306 -6.59 19.60 7.86
C LYS A 306 -5.63 18.54 7.31
N VAL A 307 -5.82 17.26 7.67
CA VAL A 307 -5.01 16.13 7.15
C VAL A 307 -5.19 15.99 5.64
N LEU A 308 -6.42 16.06 5.13
CA LEU A 308 -6.72 16.01 3.69
C LEU A 308 -5.98 17.13 2.93
N MET A 309 -6.10 18.38 3.41
CA MET A 309 -5.48 19.54 2.78
C MET A 309 -3.95 19.46 2.82
N PHE A 310 -3.38 18.98 3.92
CA PHE A 310 -1.95 18.74 4.03
C PHE A 310 -1.45 17.71 3.00
N PHE A 311 -2.16 16.59 2.84
CA PHE A 311 -1.83 15.58 1.83
C PHE A 311 -1.86 16.17 0.43
N ARG A 312 -2.94 16.89 0.11
CA ARG A 312 -3.12 17.51 -1.19
C ARG A 312 -2.00 18.50 -1.51
N GLY A 313 -1.63 19.34 -0.55
CA GLY A 313 -0.53 20.29 -0.69
C GLY A 313 0.82 19.59 -0.89
N SER A 314 1.11 18.55 -0.10
CA SER A 314 2.35 17.77 -0.22
C SER A 314 2.47 17.09 -1.58
N ILE A 315 1.38 16.53 -2.10
CA ILE A 315 1.34 15.91 -3.42
C ILE A 315 1.57 16.96 -4.52
N GLN A 316 0.83 18.07 -4.47
CA GLN A 316 0.95 19.14 -5.46
C GLN A 316 2.37 19.69 -5.52
N LYS A 317 3.04 19.80 -4.38
CA LYS A 317 4.42 20.27 -4.32
C LYS A 317 5.38 19.29 -4.98
N ASN A 318 5.29 18.00 -4.67
CA ASN A 318 6.13 16.99 -5.32
C ASN A 318 5.89 16.95 -6.83
N ILE A 319 4.65 17.11 -7.28
CA ILE A 319 4.34 17.22 -8.72
C ILE A 319 4.98 18.48 -9.30
N SER A 320 4.94 19.62 -8.60
CA SER A 320 5.55 20.86 -9.06
C SER A 320 7.07 20.81 -9.15
N GLU A 321 7.74 20.16 -8.19
CA GLU A 321 9.20 20.12 -8.10
C GLU A 321 9.81 18.96 -8.89
N PHE A 322 9.15 17.81 -8.89
CA PHE A 322 9.66 16.57 -9.47
C PHE A 322 8.86 16.02 -10.64
N GLY A 323 7.70 16.61 -10.97
CA GLY A 323 6.82 16.15 -12.06
C GLY A 323 6.01 14.88 -11.74
N GLU A 324 6.16 14.31 -10.55
CA GLU A 324 5.63 12.99 -10.21
C GLU A 324 4.97 12.98 -8.81
N HIS A 325 4.07 12.02 -8.59
CA HIS A 325 3.47 11.80 -7.29
C HIS A 325 4.51 11.23 -6.30
N PRO A 326 4.51 11.63 -5.01
CA PRO A 326 5.52 11.18 -4.05
C PRO A 326 5.54 9.65 -3.88
N SER A 327 4.38 8.98 -3.89
CA SER A 327 4.33 7.50 -3.81
C SER A 327 5.09 6.81 -4.95
N ASP A 328 5.01 7.39 -6.15
CA ASP A 328 5.58 6.77 -7.36
C ASP A 328 7.11 6.88 -7.31
N ARG A 329 7.63 8.01 -6.82
CA ARG A 329 9.06 8.22 -6.53
C ARG A 329 9.58 7.29 -5.44
N LEU A 330 8.90 7.28 -4.30
CA LEU A 330 9.26 6.47 -3.14
C LEU A 330 9.25 4.96 -3.46
N SER A 331 8.35 4.50 -4.33
CA SER A 331 8.32 3.10 -4.77
C SER A 331 9.58 2.67 -5.53
N LEU A 332 10.27 3.64 -6.15
CA LEU A 332 11.52 3.50 -6.90
C LEU A 332 12.74 3.95 -6.08
N ASP A 333 12.58 4.15 -4.77
CA ASP A 333 13.62 4.65 -3.86
C ASP A 333 14.24 6.00 -4.31
N ARG A 334 13.45 6.82 -5.00
CA ARG A 334 13.84 8.18 -5.39
C ARG A 334 13.43 9.19 -4.32
N PRO A 335 14.19 10.30 -4.14
CA PRO A 335 13.86 11.29 -3.12
C PRO A 335 12.47 11.90 -3.32
N ALA A 336 11.76 12.13 -2.21
CA ALA A 336 10.46 12.79 -2.18
C ALA A 336 10.38 13.77 -1.01
N GLN A 337 9.54 14.79 -1.15
CA GLN A 337 9.33 15.79 -0.11
C GLN A 337 8.09 15.49 0.71
N LEU A 338 8.18 15.80 2.00
CA LEU A 338 7.07 15.75 2.92
C LEU A 338 7.02 17.06 3.70
N GLY A 339 5.88 17.77 3.62
CA GLY A 339 5.71 19.01 4.37
C GLY A 339 5.63 18.75 5.88
N ARG A 340 5.75 19.81 6.67
CA ARG A 340 5.47 19.78 8.11
C ARG A 340 4.22 20.59 8.43
N VAL A 341 3.24 19.96 9.07
CA VAL A 341 1.97 20.60 9.47
C VAL A 341 2.20 21.64 10.57
N SER A 342 3.09 21.34 11.51
CA SER A 342 3.35 22.22 12.66
C SER A 342 4.29 23.37 12.34
N ILE A 343 5.14 23.21 11.31
CA ILE A 343 6.11 24.21 10.88
C ILE A 343 6.09 24.30 9.35
N PRO A 344 5.10 24.99 8.75
CA PRO A 344 4.91 25.00 7.29
C PRO A 344 6.04 25.65 6.47
N SER A 345 6.96 26.36 7.13
CA SER A 345 8.17 26.92 6.52
C SER A 345 9.29 25.88 6.34
N GLU A 346 9.11 24.65 6.82
CA GLU A 346 10.09 23.58 6.77
C GLU A 346 9.54 22.33 6.10
N GLU A 347 10.44 21.56 5.50
CA GLU A 347 10.12 20.31 4.82
C GLU A 347 11.11 19.23 5.15
N VAL A 348 10.63 18.00 5.07
CA VAL A 348 11.43 16.80 5.21
C VAL A 348 11.73 16.27 3.81
N LEU A 349 12.99 16.28 3.41
CA LEU A 349 13.42 15.51 2.25
C LEU A 349 13.64 14.05 2.69
N VAL A 350 12.83 13.15 2.17
CA VAL A 350 13.06 11.71 2.27
C VAL A 350 14.00 11.30 1.15
N SER A 351 15.17 10.76 1.49
CA SER A 351 16.19 10.39 0.52
C SER A 351 16.14 8.90 0.16
N HIS A 352 16.00 8.03 1.16
CA HIS A 352 16.01 6.57 0.99
C HIS A 352 15.01 5.91 1.93
N GLN A 353 14.51 4.75 1.53
CA GLN A 353 13.65 3.90 2.34
C GLN A 353 14.28 2.54 2.57
N TYR A 354 14.41 2.16 3.84
CA TYR A 354 14.84 0.82 4.19
C TYR A 354 13.96 0.26 5.31
N GLN A 355 14.19 -1.01 5.64
CA GLN A 355 13.40 -1.72 6.62
C GLN A 355 14.29 -2.59 7.50
N TYR A 356 13.92 -2.71 8.77
CA TYR A 356 14.59 -3.58 9.73
C TYR A 356 13.71 -4.78 10.09
N SER A 357 14.35 -5.92 10.35
CA SER A 357 13.74 -6.99 11.12
C SER A 357 13.52 -6.54 12.57
N SER A 358 12.63 -7.22 13.30
CA SER A 358 12.16 -6.83 14.63
C SER A 358 13.24 -6.81 15.74
N GLN A 359 14.50 -7.18 15.44
CA GLN A 359 15.58 -7.36 16.40
C GLN A 359 16.63 -6.23 16.42
N LYS A 360 16.58 -5.26 15.49
CA LYS A 360 17.54 -4.12 15.45
C LYS A 360 16.99 -2.90 16.20
N GLU A 361 17.87 -2.03 16.70
CA GLU A 361 17.48 -0.76 17.33
C GLU A 361 16.69 0.11 16.33
N ILE A 362 15.48 0.52 16.74
CA ILE A 362 14.56 1.28 15.90
C ILE A 362 14.71 2.77 16.22
N PRO A 363 14.65 3.68 15.23
CA PRO A 363 14.62 5.11 15.49
C PRO A 363 13.49 5.48 16.47
N LYS A 364 13.81 6.29 17.48
CA LYS A 364 12.83 6.76 18.47
C LYS A 364 11.90 7.84 17.93
N ILE A 365 12.29 8.50 16.84
CA ILE A 365 11.56 9.62 16.25
C ILE A 365 10.61 9.10 15.17
N GLY A 366 9.30 9.30 15.36
CA GLY A 366 8.27 8.87 14.43
C GLY A 366 7.89 9.94 13.41
N ILE A 367 7.25 9.53 12.32
CA ILE A 367 6.71 10.43 11.30
C ILE A 367 5.71 11.44 11.87
N LEU A 368 4.89 11.03 12.83
CA LEU A 368 3.91 11.93 13.46
C LEU A 368 4.60 13.02 14.29
N ASP A 369 5.69 12.69 14.98
CA ASP A 369 6.44 13.65 15.78
C ASP A 369 7.10 14.75 14.95
N VAL A 370 7.53 14.40 13.72
CA VAL A 370 8.20 15.34 12.81
C VAL A 370 7.18 16.13 11.99
N VAL A 371 6.19 15.45 11.39
CA VAL A 371 5.23 16.07 10.48
C VAL A 371 4.15 16.84 11.24
N PHE A 372 3.57 16.25 12.28
CA PHE A 372 2.47 16.81 13.06
C PHE A 372 2.90 17.31 14.44
N GLY A 373 4.11 16.94 14.90
CA GLY A 373 4.71 17.47 16.11
C GLY A 373 5.71 18.60 15.85
N SER A 374 6.38 19.02 16.91
CA SER A 374 7.36 20.11 16.91
C SER A 374 8.82 19.64 16.92
N ILE A 375 9.08 18.32 16.86
CA ILE A 375 10.45 17.79 16.91
C ILE A 375 11.20 18.20 15.64
N LYS A 376 12.36 18.85 15.80
CA LYS A 376 13.25 19.24 14.69
C LYS A 376 14.62 18.59 14.89
N PRO A 377 14.86 17.40 14.31
CA PRO A 377 16.19 16.80 14.33
C PRO A 377 17.20 17.67 13.57
N LEU A 378 18.44 17.67 14.03
CA LEU A 378 19.53 18.41 13.37
C LEU A 378 20.19 17.51 12.32
N GLY A 379 20.40 18.05 11.11
CA GLY A 379 21.08 17.35 10.03
C GLY A 379 20.29 16.16 9.46
N LYS A 380 21.02 15.12 9.03
CA LYS A 380 20.43 13.87 8.55
C LYS A 380 20.02 12.99 9.72
N PHE A 381 18.83 12.41 9.64
CA PHE A 381 18.29 11.55 10.70
C PHE A 381 17.40 10.46 10.12
N ASP A 382 17.21 9.41 10.90
CA ASP A 382 16.30 8.33 10.56
C ASP A 382 14.94 8.54 11.24
N MET A 383 13.88 8.43 10.44
CA MET A 383 12.49 8.63 10.87
C MET A 383 11.73 7.33 10.75
N LEU A 384 11.15 6.85 11.86
CA LEU A 384 10.28 5.68 11.85
C LEU A 384 8.95 6.05 11.17
N LEU A 385 8.69 5.45 10.01
CA LEU A 385 7.43 5.62 9.29
C LEU A 385 6.32 4.79 9.96
N TRP A 386 6.57 3.48 10.10
CA TRP A 386 5.56 2.53 10.54
C TRP A 386 6.21 1.25 11.04
N ARG A 387 5.70 0.71 12.15
CA ARG A 387 6.03 -0.63 12.62
C ARG A 387 4.89 -1.57 12.20
N SER A 388 5.21 -2.54 11.37
CA SER A 388 4.20 -3.47 10.86
C SER A 388 3.74 -4.42 11.97
N HIS A 389 2.42 -4.46 12.21
CA HIS A 389 1.77 -5.53 12.96
C HIS A 389 1.40 -6.71 12.05
N ILE A 390 1.73 -6.62 10.75
CA ILE A 390 1.52 -7.66 9.75
C ILE A 390 2.87 -8.31 9.44
N PRO A 391 2.93 -9.65 9.29
CA PRO A 391 4.16 -10.35 8.90
C PRO A 391 4.83 -9.75 7.65
N PRO A 392 6.17 -9.78 7.56
CA PRO A 392 7.14 -10.33 8.52
C PRO A 392 7.49 -9.37 9.69
N TYR A 393 6.62 -8.41 10.04
CA TYR A 393 6.78 -7.50 11.18
C TYR A 393 7.97 -6.53 11.07
N TYR A 394 8.28 -6.12 9.85
CA TYR A 394 9.32 -5.14 9.61
C TYR A 394 8.97 -3.76 10.17
N SER A 395 10.02 -3.03 10.55
CA SER A 395 9.97 -1.60 10.85
C SER A 395 10.44 -0.83 9.62
N TYR A 396 9.61 0.08 9.12
CA TYR A 396 9.91 0.89 7.94
C TYR A 396 10.47 2.24 8.34
N VAL A 397 11.64 2.58 7.78
CA VAL A 397 12.41 3.77 8.16
C VAL A 397 12.73 4.60 6.93
N TYR A 398 12.64 5.92 7.10
CA TYR A 398 13.05 6.90 6.09
C TYR A 398 14.33 7.59 6.56
N ALA A 399 15.33 7.62 5.68
CA ALA A 399 16.49 8.51 5.85
C ALA A 399 16.08 9.92 5.39
N CYS A 400 16.16 10.88 6.31
CA CYS A 400 15.56 12.19 6.18
C CYS A 400 16.54 13.33 6.44
N GLU A 401 16.24 14.50 5.89
CA GLU A 401 16.89 15.77 6.20
C GLU A 401 15.83 16.87 6.23
N ILE A 402 15.90 17.79 7.20
CA ILE A 402 15.01 18.96 7.23
C ILE A 402 15.60 20.09 6.38
N ARG A 403 14.75 20.70 5.54
CA ARG A 403 15.07 21.83 4.68
C ARG A 403 14.15 23.01 4.95
N GLU A 404 14.73 24.20 4.97
CA GLU A 404 13.95 25.44 5.08
C GLU A 404 13.45 25.89 3.71
N LEU A 405 12.21 26.34 3.66
CA LEU A 405 11.63 26.92 2.46
C LEU A 405 12.05 28.36 2.31
N LYS A 406 12.81 28.62 1.25
CA LYS A 406 13.06 29.99 0.78
C LYS A 406 11.75 30.54 0.21
N ILE A 407 11.03 31.32 1.01
CA ILE A 407 9.90 32.10 0.52
C ILE A 407 10.46 33.12 -0.47
N ALA A 408 10.16 32.96 -1.76
CA ALA A 408 10.43 33.99 -2.76
C ALA A 408 9.58 35.23 -2.41
N GLY A 409 10.17 36.16 -1.66
CA GLY A 409 9.52 37.41 -1.31
C GLY A 409 9.19 38.17 -2.58
N ALA A 410 7.90 38.27 -2.90
CA ALA A 410 7.41 39.24 -3.86
C ALA A 410 7.75 40.63 -3.33
N LYS A 411 8.86 41.21 -3.83
CA LYS A 411 9.21 42.61 -3.59
C LYS A 411 8.09 43.48 -4.18
N ARG A 412 7.09 43.82 -3.37
CA ARG A 412 6.19 44.95 -3.67
C ARG A 412 7.06 46.20 -3.73
N LYS A 413 7.44 46.63 -4.94
CA LYS A 413 7.98 47.97 -5.18
C LYS A 413 6.92 48.97 -4.71
N ARG A 414 7.20 49.71 -3.64
CA ARG A 414 6.44 50.92 -3.30
C ARG A 414 6.66 51.93 -4.44
N PRO A 415 5.61 52.57 -4.99
CA PRO A 415 5.83 53.68 -5.92
C PRO A 415 6.41 54.85 -5.13
N MET A 416 7.56 55.37 -5.56
CA MET A 416 8.04 56.67 -5.10
C MET A 416 7.01 57.73 -5.50
N ARG A 417 6.44 58.43 -4.53
CA ARG A 417 5.72 59.69 -4.77
C ARG A 417 6.77 60.73 -5.16
N SER A 418 6.71 61.23 -6.38
CA SER A 418 7.41 62.44 -6.80
C SER A 418 6.84 63.62 -6.03
N GLY A 419 7.62 64.18 -5.11
CA GLY A 419 7.34 65.50 -4.55
C GLY A 419 7.75 66.56 -5.58
N ALA A 420 6.76 67.19 -6.22
CA ALA A 420 6.96 68.47 -6.88
C ALA A 420 6.97 69.55 -5.79
N ALA A 421 8.11 70.22 -5.63
CA ALA A 421 8.20 71.43 -4.84
C ALA A 421 7.67 72.60 -5.68
N LEU A 422 6.65 73.27 -5.16
CA LEU A 422 6.27 74.63 -5.54
C LEU A 422 6.89 75.56 -4.50
N CYS A 423 7.85 76.37 -4.94
CA CYS A 423 8.13 77.74 -4.53
C CYS A 423 9.06 78.35 -5.57
#